data_AF-A0A150PGL0-F1
#
_entry.id   AF-A0A150PGL0-F1
#
_cell.length_a   1.000
_cell.length_b   1.000
_cell.length_c   1.000
_cell.angle_alpha   90.00
_cell.angle_beta   90.00
_cell.angle_gamma   90.00
#
_symmetry.space_group_name_H-M   'P 1'
#
loop_
_entity.id
_entity.type
_entity.pdbx_description
1 polymer ?
#
loop_
_entity_poly.entity_id
_entity_poly.type
_entity_poly.pdbx_seq_one_letter_code
_entity_poly.pdbx_strand_id
1 'polypeptide(L)'
;MTGGAAAPPPIRLFHSPRYFADIGEHVMPMRKFALVREAIERSGLPARVEEPGPVSDEDLLRVHTPGYVQAIATGEPRALAESQKFPWSPALAEAVRYTNGGCVAAVLAALDDGIAGNLASGFHHAHADHGEGFCTFNGLVVALERARAERRVRRALVVDMDLHYGNGTASLLASRPWAFQLSIYGNWYKQNRAYRDVDGERAPDTGNSWSVPVPNGSGGAAYLEILERHLGPAIDRAAPDLILYQAGADPYREDPYSPLDLTHDD
;
A
#
# COMPACT_ATOMS: atom_id res chain seq x y z
N MET A 1 -6.56 36.12 28.88
CA MET A 1 -5.77 35.82 27.67
C MET A 1 -5.94 34.33 27.38
N THR A 2 -6.94 33.99 26.59
CA THR A 2 -7.13 32.62 26.10
C THR A 2 -6.08 32.35 25.05
N GLY A 3 -5.05 31.56 25.39
CA GLY A 3 -4.08 31.09 24.42
C GLY A 3 -4.81 30.30 23.35
N GLY A 4 -4.99 30.89 22.17
CA GLY A 4 -5.53 30.18 21.01
C GLY A 4 -4.60 29.01 20.72
N ALA A 5 -5.13 27.79 20.77
CA ALA A 5 -4.41 26.64 20.28
C ALA A 5 -4.01 26.92 18.83
N ALA A 6 -2.71 26.87 18.52
CA ALA A 6 -2.24 26.99 17.15
C ALA A 6 -2.93 25.90 16.32
N ALA A 7 -3.36 26.25 15.10
CA ALA A 7 -3.90 25.27 14.18
C ALA A 7 -2.90 24.11 14.04
N PRO A 8 -3.35 22.85 14.01
CA PRO A 8 -2.45 21.72 13.83
C PRO A 8 -1.62 21.92 12.55
N PRO A 9 -0.35 21.49 12.54
CA PRO A 9 0.48 21.61 11.36
C PRO A 9 -0.17 20.83 10.19
N PRO A 10 0.04 21.28 8.94
CA PRO A 10 -0.52 20.59 7.79
C PRO A 10 0.04 19.18 7.66
N ILE A 11 -0.80 18.23 7.25
CA ILE A 11 -0.39 16.84 7.00
C ILE A 11 0.61 16.81 5.85
N ARG A 12 1.77 16.17 6.06
CA ARG A 12 2.76 16.00 4.99
C ARG A 12 2.35 14.85 4.09
N LEU A 13 2.24 15.14 2.81
CA LEU A 13 1.91 14.17 1.77
C LEU A 13 3.04 14.12 0.76
N PHE A 14 3.35 12.94 0.23
CA PHE A 14 4.45 12.75 -0.71
C PHE A 14 3.96 12.39 -2.09
N HIS A 15 4.45 13.11 -3.09
CA HIS A 15 4.19 12.85 -4.50
C HIS A 15 5.33 13.41 -5.36
N SER A 16 5.81 12.65 -6.34
CA SER A 16 6.70 13.16 -7.39
C SER A 16 6.03 13.05 -8.76
N PRO A 17 6.19 14.03 -9.67
CA PRO A 17 5.87 13.85 -11.09
C PRO A 17 6.52 12.61 -11.71
N ARG A 18 7.64 12.12 -11.13
CA ARG A 18 8.32 10.89 -11.55
C ARG A 18 7.58 9.61 -11.15
N TYR A 19 6.46 9.67 -10.45
CA TYR A 19 5.61 8.49 -10.22
C TYR A 19 4.99 7.95 -11.53
N PHE A 20 5.14 8.69 -12.63
CA PHE A 20 4.61 8.36 -13.93
C PHE A 20 5.66 7.71 -14.82
N ALA A 21 5.27 6.60 -15.43
CA ALA A 21 5.87 6.08 -16.65
C ALA A 21 4.77 5.83 -17.67
N ASP A 22 5.05 6.09 -18.94
CA ASP A 22 4.16 5.71 -20.02
C ASP A 22 4.25 4.19 -20.23
N ILE A 23 3.18 3.50 -19.86
CA ILE A 23 3.01 2.04 -20.00
C ILE A 23 1.97 1.70 -21.07
N GLY A 24 1.56 2.67 -21.90
CA GLY A 24 0.49 2.52 -22.88
C GLY A 24 -0.90 2.40 -22.26
N GLU A 25 -1.82 1.82 -23.02
CA GLU A 25 -3.16 1.51 -22.52
C GLU A 25 -3.11 0.33 -21.55
N HIS A 26 -3.39 0.60 -20.29
CA HIS A 26 -3.30 -0.39 -19.21
C HIS A 26 -4.42 -0.17 -18.18
N VAL A 27 -4.96 -1.26 -17.63
CA VAL A 27 -6.07 -1.23 -16.66
C VAL A 27 -5.73 -0.48 -15.37
N MET A 28 -4.46 -0.49 -14.98
CA MET A 28 -3.92 0.32 -13.89
C MET A 28 -3.01 1.42 -14.46
N PRO A 29 -3.55 2.61 -14.78
CA PRO A 29 -2.75 3.68 -15.35
C PRO A 29 -1.99 4.46 -14.27
N MET A 30 -0.69 4.68 -14.46
CA MET A 30 0.15 5.41 -13.48
C MET A 30 -0.24 6.89 -13.34
N ARG A 31 -0.94 7.48 -14.33
CA ARG A 31 -1.45 8.86 -14.26
C ARG A 31 -2.36 9.12 -13.05
N LYS A 32 -2.95 8.07 -12.47
CA LYS A 32 -3.88 8.19 -11.33
C LYS A 32 -3.24 8.86 -10.12
N PHE A 33 -1.93 8.70 -9.90
CA PHE A 33 -1.23 9.31 -8.77
C PHE A 33 -1.22 10.85 -8.86
N ALA A 34 -1.04 11.39 -10.06
CA ALA A 34 -1.15 12.83 -10.30
C ALA A 34 -2.60 13.32 -10.08
N LEU A 35 -3.60 12.56 -10.53
CA LEU A 35 -5.01 12.91 -10.32
C LEU A 35 -5.39 12.96 -8.83
N VAL A 36 -4.85 12.05 -8.02
CA VAL A 36 -5.04 12.06 -6.56
C VAL A 36 -4.41 13.31 -5.95
N ARG A 37 -3.18 13.67 -6.35
CA ARG A 37 -2.54 14.92 -5.91
C ARG A 37 -3.41 16.14 -6.23
N GLU A 38 -3.88 16.25 -7.47
CA GLU A 38 -4.73 17.38 -7.85
C GLU A 38 -6.06 17.40 -7.07
N ALA A 39 -6.63 16.23 -6.76
CA ALA A 39 -7.83 16.14 -5.93
C ALA A 39 -7.56 16.63 -4.50
N ILE A 40 -6.42 16.27 -3.91
CA ILE A 40 -5.98 16.79 -2.60
C ILE A 40 -5.81 18.31 -2.65
N GLU A 41 -5.15 18.85 -3.68
CA GLU A 41 -4.96 20.30 -3.83
C GLU A 41 -6.29 21.06 -3.94
N ARG A 42 -7.32 20.44 -4.56
CA ARG A 42 -8.68 21.00 -4.67
C ARG A 42 -9.54 20.79 -3.41
N SER A 43 -9.22 19.82 -2.57
CA SER A 43 -10.05 19.43 -1.42
C SER A 43 -10.09 20.47 -0.29
N GLY A 44 -9.11 21.37 -0.24
CA GLY A 44 -8.94 22.30 0.88
C GLY A 44 -8.43 21.64 2.18
N LEU A 45 -8.05 20.35 2.13
CA LEU A 45 -7.40 19.68 3.25
C LEU A 45 -6.13 20.46 3.65
N PRO A 46 -5.87 20.66 4.96
CA PRO A 46 -4.65 21.29 5.44
C PRO A 46 -3.48 20.32 5.25
N ALA A 47 -2.99 20.21 4.01
CA ALA A 47 -1.93 19.31 3.63
C ALA A 47 -0.84 20.02 2.83
N ARG A 48 0.39 19.55 3.00
CA ARG A 48 1.56 20.01 2.25
C ARG A 48 2.11 18.85 1.42
N VAL A 49 2.09 19.01 0.11
CA VAL A 49 2.67 18.01 -0.81
C VAL A 49 4.16 18.29 -1.00
N GLU A 50 4.99 17.30 -0.74
CA GLU A 50 6.45 17.33 -0.88
C GLU A 50 6.90 16.27 -1.89
N GLU A 51 7.99 16.58 -2.61
CA GLU A 51 8.59 15.60 -3.52
C GLU A 51 9.58 14.72 -2.76
N PRO A 52 9.40 13.38 -2.74
CA PRO A 52 10.35 12.47 -2.13
C PRO A 52 11.52 12.18 -3.07
N GLY A 53 12.64 11.72 -2.50
CA GLY A 53 13.70 11.07 -3.26
C GLY A 53 13.34 9.63 -3.66
N PRO A 54 14.09 9.01 -4.59
CA PRO A 54 13.91 7.59 -4.91
C PRO A 54 14.34 6.70 -3.73
N VAL A 55 13.72 5.54 -3.59
CA VAL A 55 14.19 4.52 -2.64
C VAL A 55 15.57 3.99 -3.04
N SER A 56 16.42 3.76 -2.04
CA SER A 56 17.77 3.23 -2.23
C SER A 56 17.76 1.72 -2.50
N ASP A 57 18.80 1.21 -3.15
CA ASP A 57 19.01 -0.24 -3.29
C ASP A 57 19.16 -0.92 -1.93
N GLU A 58 19.82 -0.25 -0.99
CA GLU A 58 19.98 -0.76 0.37
C GLU A 58 18.62 -1.01 1.03
N ASP A 59 17.66 -0.11 0.88
CA ASP A 59 16.32 -0.25 1.44
C ASP A 59 15.52 -1.34 0.71
N LEU A 60 15.60 -1.40 -0.62
CA LEU A 60 14.97 -2.47 -1.39
C LEU A 60 15.51 -3.85 -1.00
N LEU A 61 16.82 -3.99 -0.81
CA LEU A 61 17.49 -5.25 -0.47
C LEU A 61 17.20 -5.76 0.95
N ARG A 62 16.56 -4.95 1.82
CA ARG A 62 16.02 -5.44 3.10
C ARG A 62 14.77 -6.31 2.93
N VAL A 63 14.13 -6.22 1.77
CA VAL A 63 12.83 -6.87 1.49
C VAL A 63 12.91 -7.80 0.30
N HIS A 64 13.50 -7.32 -0.79
CA HIS A 64 13.52 -7.98 -2.08
C HIS A 64 14.86 -8.65 -2.34
N THR A 65 14.84 -9.73 -3.13
CA THR A 65 16.06 -10.44 -3.49
C THR A 65 16.95 -9.59 -4.38
N PRO A 66 18.29 -9.75 -4.32
CA PRO A 66 19.20 -9.04 -5.20
C PRO A 66 18.88 -9.24 -6.69
N GLY A 67 18.51 -10.46 -7.07
CA GLY A 67 18.13 -10.78 -8.44
C GLY A 67 16.89 -10.01 -8.92
N TYR A 68 15.88 -9.86 -8.05
CA TYR A 68 14.68 -9.10 -8.40
C TYR A 68 14.95 -7.60 -8.52
N VAL A 69 15.67 -7.01 -7.55
CA VAL A 69 16.06 -5.60 -7.59
C VAL A 69 16.88 -5.29 -8.84
N GLN A 70 17.83 -6.16 -9.19
CA GLN A 70 18.63 -6.03 -10.40
C GLN A 70 17.76 -6.14 -11.66
N ALA A 71 16.84 -7.09 -11.73
CA ALA A 71 15.97 -7.26 -12.89
C ALA A 71 15.09 -6.04 -13.15
N ILE A 72 14.54 -5.42 -12.10
CA ILE A 72 13.79 -4.16 -12.24
C ILE A 72 14.72 -3.01 -12.69
N ALA A 73 15.96 -2.96 -12.20
CA ALA A 73 16.90 -1.91 -12.57
C ALA A 73 17.38 -2.03 -14.03
N THR A 74 17.60 -3.25 -14.53
CA THR A 74 18.21 -3.50 -15.86
C THR A 74 17.18 -3.86 -16.94
N GLY A 75 16.00 -4.32 -16.53
CA GLY A 75 15.02 -4.93 -17.42
C GLY A 75 15.28 -6.41 -17.71
N GLU A 76 16.29 -7.04 -17.08
CA GLU A 76 16.71 -8.40 -17.41
C GLU A 76 16.88 -9.33 -16.18
N PRO A 77 16.34 -10.57 -16.22
CA PRO A 77 15.59 -11.15 -17.33
C PRO A 77 14.21 -10.51 -17.47
N ARG A 78 13.79 -10.23 -18.71
CA ARG A 78 12.51 -9.56 -19.03
C ARG A 78 11.31 -10.15 -18.29
N ALA A 79 11.22 -11.48 -18.23
CA ALA A 79 10.14 -12.19 -17.56
C ALA A 79 10.02 -11.84 -16.07
N LEU A 80 11.14 -11.56 -15.40
CA LEU A 80 11.16 -11.15 -14.01
C LEU A 80 10.87 -9.64 -13.87
N ALA A 81 11.47 -8.83 -14.74
CA ALA A 81 11.30 -7.38 -14.77
C ALA A 81 9.85 -6.93 -15.06
N GLU A 82 9.05 -7.81 -15.67
CA GLU A 82 7.65 -7.59 -16.05
C GLU A 82 6.68 -8.54 -15.32
N SER A 83 7.14 -9.26 -14.28
CA SER A 83 6.30 -10.21 -13.51
C SER A 83 5.03 -9.57 -12.93
N GLN A 84 5.09 -8.29 -12.59
CA GLN A 84 3.98 -7.44 -12.15
C GLN A 84 2.96 -7.08 -13.25
N LYS A 85 3.18 -7.52 -14.49
CA LYS A 85 2.34 -7.24 -15.68
C LYS A 85 2.45 -5.82 -16.25
N PHE A 86 3.49 -5.06 -15.90
CA PHE A 86 3.82 -3.82 -16.60
C PHE A 86 4.89 -4.05 -17.65
N PRO A 87 4.78 -3.42 -18.84
CA PRO A 87 5.87 -3.39 -19.79
C PRO A 87 7.03 -2.61 -19.19
N TRP A 88 8.22 -3.21 -19.16
CA TRP A 88 9.36 -2.56 -18.57
C TRP A 88 9.88 -1.46 -19.49
N SER A 89 10.28 -0.35 -18.87
CA SER A 89 11.03 0.74 -19.50
C SER A 89 11.95 1.37 -18.47
N PRO A 90 12.99 2.12 -18.88
CA PRO A 90 13.79 2.91 -17.95
C PRO A 90 12.94 3.89 -17.12
N ALA A 91 11.90 4.46 -17.73
CA ALA A 91 10.95 5.32 -17.04
C ALA A 91 10.15 4.57 -15.96
N LEU A 92 9.72 3.33 -16.23
CA LEU A 92 9.08 2.49 -15.20
C LEU A 92 10.05 2.18 -14.06
N ALA A 93 11.29 1.80 -14.38
CA ALA A 93 12.32 1.51 -13.37
C ALA A 93 12.62 2.72 -12.47
N GLU A 94 12.60 3.94 -13.02
CA GLU A 94 12.67 5.17 -12.23
C GLU A 94 11.40 5.38 -11.41
N ALA A 95 10.22 5.27 -12.03
CA ALA A 95 8.95 5.59 -11.40
C ALA A 95 8.67 4.73 -10.16
N VAL A 96 8.92 3.41 -10.24
CA VAL A 96 8.73 2.51 -9.11
C VAL A 96 9.69 2.81 -7.96
N ARG A 97 10.86 3.41 -8.22
CA ARG A 97 11.75 3.86 -7.13
C ARG A 97 11.21 5.08 -6.42
N TYR A 98 10.64 6.03 -7.16
CA TYR A 98 10.05 7.23 -6.57
C TYR A 98 8.78 6.92 -5.78
N THR A 99 7.90 6.06 -6.30
CA THR A 99 6.68 5.69 -5.56
C THR A 99 7.01 5.01 -4.22
N ASN A 100 8.02 4.14 -4.19
CA ASN A 100 8.50 3.49 -2.97
C ASN A 100 9.29 4.45 -2.05
N GLY A 101 10.04 5.39 -2.63
CA GLY A 101 10.70 6.47 -1.87
C GLY A 101 9.68 7.38 -1.17
N GLY A 102 8.53 7.60 -1.79
CA GLY A 102 7.37 8.25 -1.17
C GLY A 102 6.81 7.50 0.03
N CYS A 103 6.71 6.17 -0.02
CA CYS A 103 6.31 5.36 1.13
C CYS A 103 7.30 5.51 2.29
N VAL A 104 8.60 5.47 1.99
CA VAL A 104 9.65 5.69 2.98
C VAL A 104 9.54 7.09 3.60
N ALA A 105 9.41 8.12 2.78
CA ALA A 105 9.31 9.51 3.24
C ALA A 105 8.05 9.72 4.11
N ALA A 106 6.91 9.13 3.73
CA ALA A 106 5.68 9.16 4.50
C ALA A 106 5.84 8.50 5.88
N VAL A 107 6.47 7.33 5.95
CA VAL A 107 6.71 6.67 7.25
C VAL A 107 7.63 7.49 8.15
N LEU A 108 8.74 8.00 7.62
CA LEU A 108 9.67 8.81 8.41
C LEU A 108 9.01 10.10 8.90
N ALA A 109 8.23 10.76 8.06
CA ALA A 109 7.46 11.94 8.45
C ALA A 109 6.38 11.61 9.49
N ALA A 110 5.63 10.51 9.34
CA ALA A 110 4.62 10.11 10.32
C ALA A 110 5.22 9.82 11.70
N LEU A 111 6.45 9.32 11.77
CA LEU A 111 7.16 9.11 13.04
C LEU A 111 7.61 10.41 13.73
N ASP A 112 7.71 11.52 12.98
CA ASP A 112 8.04 12.84 13.51
C ASP A 112 6.77 13.66 13.80
N ASP A 113 5.79 13.61 12.89
CA ASP A 113 4.64 14.50 12.83
C ASP A 113 3.33 13.83 13.31
N GLY A 114 3.37 12.52 13.58
CA GLY A 114 2.22 11.70 14.00
C GLY A 114 1.34 11.19 12.84
N ILE A 115 1.31 11.91 11.71
CA ILE A 115 0.58 11.50 10.50
C ILE A 115 1.25 12.06 9.25
N ALA A 116 1.36 11.21 8.23
CA ALA A 116 1.79 11.58 6.89
C ALA A 116 1.28 10.53 5.89
N GLY A 117 1.38 10.81 4.59
CA GLY A 117 0.89 9.90 3.55
C GLY A 117 1.68 9.96 2.26
N ASN A 118 1.63 8.90 1.47
CA ASN A 118 2.14 8.87 0.11
C ASN A 118 0.96 8.83 -0.85
N LEU A 119 0.96 9.67 -1.89
CA LEU A 119 -0.11 9.72 -2.89
C LEU A 119 0.14 8.68 -4.00
N ALA A 120 0.47 7.46 -3.59
CA ALA A 120 0.60 6.28 -4.43
C ALA A 120 0.09 5.05 -3.67
N SER A 121 -0.04 3.92 -4.37
CA SER A 121 -0.43 2.66 -3.73
C SER A 121 0.68 2.13 -2.82
N GLY A 122 0.33 1.29 -1.85
CA GLY A 122 1.29 0.54 -1.01
C GLY A 122 1.95 -0.64 -1.73
N PHE A 123 1.42 -1.04 -2.89
CA PHE A 123 1.93 -2.14 -3.72
C PHE A 123 2.01 -3.49 -2.98
N HIS A 124 0.94 -3.82 -2.25
CA HIS A 124 0.85 -4.92 -1.30
C HIS A 124 0.91 -6.36 -1.89
N HIS A 125 0.88 -6.53 -3.21
CA HIS A 125 0.99 -7.84 -3.87
C HIS A 125 2.44 -8.26 -4.13
N ALA A 126 3.39 -7.32 -4.14
CA ALA A 126 4.79 -7.64 -4.44
C ALA A 126 5.39 -8.57 -3.38
N HIS A 127 6.08 -9.62 -3.84
CA HIS A 127 6.77 -10.60 -3.01
C HIS A 127 8.28 -10.29 -2.96
N ALA A 128 9.04 -11.09 -2.22
CA ALA A 128 10.49 -10.89 -2.09
C ALA A 128 11.21 -11.02 -3.45
N ASP A 129 10.80 -11.98 -4.28
CA ASP A 129 11.54 -12.39 -5.47
C ASP A 129 10.84 -12.11 -6.80
N HIS A 130 9.63 -11.54 -6.79
CA HIS A 130 8.90 -11.15 -7.99
C HIS A 130 7.84 -10.08 -7.69
N GLY A 131 7.43 -9.38 -8.75
CA GLY A 131 6.29 -8.49 -8.73
C GLY A 131 5.02 -9.26 -9.07
N GLU A 132 3.89 -8.78 -8.58
CA GLU A 132 2.60 -9.43 -8.76
C GLU A 132 1.49 -8.37 -8.68
N GLY A 133 0.38 -8.54 -9.41
CA GLY A 133 -0.80 -7.69 -9.26
C GLY A 133 -0.54 -6.19 -9.45
N PHE A 134 0.26 -5.83 -10.47
CA PHE A 134 0.66 -4.45 -10.74
C PHE A 134 1.52 -3.81 -9.62
N CYS A 135 2.02 -4.64 -8.70
CA CYS A 135 2.92 -4.24 -7.62
C CYS A 135 4.35 -4.69 -7.95
N THR A 136 5.25 -3.73 -8.16
CA THR A 136 6.68 -4.01 -8.40
C THR A 136 7.42 -4.25 -7.09
N PHE A 137 7.60 -3.24 -6.26
CA PHE A 137 8.19 -3.39 -4.92
C PHE A 137 7.13 -3.18 -3.85
N ASN A 138 7.25 -3.88 -2.72
CA ASN A 138 6.29 -3.77 -1.62
C ASN A 138 6.66 -2.56 -0.75
N GLY A 139 6.12 -1.39 -1.10
CA GLY A 139 6.48 -0.12 -0.47
C GLY A 139 6.13 -0.05 1.01
N LEU A 140 5.11 -0.78 1.45
CA LEU A 140 4.74 -0.88 2.86
C LEU A 140 5.86 -1.54 3.66
N VAL A 141 6.29 -2.74 3.25
CA VAL A 141 7.32 -3.50 3.97
C VAL A 141 8.70 -2.83 3.83
N VAL A 142 9.02 -2.23 2.68
CA VAL A 142 10.27 -1.48 2.49
C VAL A 142 10.34 -0.28 3.44
N ALA A 143 9.26 0.48 3.58
CA ALA A 143 9.22 1.61 4.51
C ALA A 143 9.30 1.17 5.98
N LEU A 144 8.65 0.06 6.34
CA LEU A 144 8.77 -0.54 7.68
C LEU A 144 10.22 -0.97 7.97
N GLU A 145 10.87 -1.69 7.06
CA GLU A 145 12.26 -2.12 7.21
C GLU A 145 13.23 -0.93 7.30
N ARG A 146 12.97 0.15 6.56
CA ARG A 146 13.74 1.39 6.70
C ARG A 146 13.65 1.97 8.11
N ALA A 147 12.43 2.17 8.60
CA ALA A 147 12.21 2.70 9.95
C ALA A 147 12.76 1.77 11.05
N ARG A 148 12.71 0.46 10.80
CA ARG A 148 13.29 -0.56 11.68
C ARG A 148 14.80 -0.49 11.72
N ALA A 149 15.46 -0.31 10.58
CA ALA A 149 16.91 -0.16 10.49
C ALA A 149 17.41 1.09 11.23
N GLU A 150 16.62 2.18 11.23
CA GLU A 150 16.88 3.39 12.02
C GLU A 150 16.49 3.26 13.50
N ARG A 151 15.98 2.08 13.92
CA ARG A 151 15.50 1.80 15.29
C ARG A 151 14.38 2.73 15.76
N ARG A 152 13.63 3.32 14.83
CA ARG A 152 12.50 4.21 15.12
C ARG A 152 11.19 3.46 15.37
N VAL A 153 11.09 2.23 14.89
CA VAL A 153 9.91 1.36 15.03
C VAL A 153 10.29 0.06 15.69
N ARG A 154 9.52 -0.35 16.70
CA ARG A 154 9.68 -1.66 17.36
C ARG A 154 8.60 -2.63 16.98
N ARG A 155 7.37 -2.16 16.78
CA ARG A 155 6.23 -3.00 16.40
C ARG A 155 5.34 -2.26 15.43
N ALA A 156 4.97 -2.90 14.33
CA ALA A 156 4.14 -2.28 13.30
C ALA A 156 2.85 -3.06 13.06
N LEU A 157 1.81 -2.33 12.66
CA LEU A 157 0.57 -2.90 12.14
C LEU A 157 0.34 -2.36 10.73
N VAL A 158 0.12 -3.24 9.77
CA VAL A 158 -0.43 -2.90 8.46
C VAL A 158 -1.93 -3.16 8.51
N VAL A 159 -2.73 -2.11 8.41
CA VAL A 159 -4.18 -2.21 8.17
C VAL A 159 -4.38 -2.07 6.67
N ASP A 160 -4.74 -3.17 6.03
CA ASP A 160 -4.89 -3.28 4.59
C ASP A 160 -6.38 -3.35 4.21
N MET A 161 -6.86 -2.26 3.63
CA MET A 161 -8.26 -2.06 3.24
C MET A 161 -8.47 -2.04 1.72
N ASP A 162 -7.45 -2.44 0.96
CA ASP A 162 -7.61 -2.73 -0.45
C ASP A 162 -8.70 -3.77 -0.69
N LEU A 163 -9.35 -3.69 -1.85
CA LEU A 163 -10.31 -4.72 -2.23
C LEU A 163 -9.67 -6.11 -2.27
N HIS A 164 -8.39 -6.18 -2.64
CA HIS A 164 -7.69 -7.43 -2.82
C HIS A 164 -6.95 -7.85 -1.56
N TYR A 165 -6.88 -9.17 -1.31
CA TYR A 165 -6.03 -9.66 -0.22
C TYR A 165 -4.56 -9.26 -0.42
N GLY A 166 -3.97 -8.58 0.57
CA GLY A 166 -2.57 -8.15 0.58
C GLY A 166 -1.58 -9.30 0.78
N ASN A 167 -1.54 -10.22 -0.17
CA ASN A 167 -0.80 -11.48 -0.12
C ASN A 167 0.72 -11.31 -0.13
N GLY A 168 1.25 -10.34 -0.87
CA GLY A 168 2.68 -10.02 -0.89
C GLY A 168 3.15 -9.52 0.47
N THR A 169 2.40 -8.59 1.07
CA THR A 169 2.63 -8.14 2.45
C THR A 169 2.57 -9.32 3.43
N ALA A 170 1.55 -10.18 3.33
CA ALA A 170 1.42 -11.34 4.24
C ALA A 170 2.60 -12.31 4.13
N SER A 171 3.04 -12.59 2.90
CA SER A 171 4.20 -13.41 2.59
C SER A 171 5.48 -12.84 3.20
N LEU A 172 5.72 -11.53 3.01
CA LEU A 172 6.88 -10.84 3.56
C LEU A 172 6.85 -10.78 5.08
N LEU A 173 5.68 -10.54 5.71
CA LEU A 173 5.60 -10.46 7.16
C LEU A 173 5.77 -11.81 7.86
N ALA A 174 5.67 -12.94 7.16
CA ALA A 174 5.87 -14.27 7.74
C ALA A 174 7.23 -14.43 8.46
N SER A 175 8.28 -13.79 7.96
CA SER A 175 9.63 -13.79 8.57
C SER A 175 9.89 -12.60 9.51
N ARG A 176 8.90 -11.75 9.77
CA ARG A 176 9.03 -10.47 10.50
C ARG A 176 8.09 -10.44 11.72
N PRO A 177 8.43 -11.14 12.83
CA PRO A 177 7.54 -11.28 13.99
C PRO A 177 7.23 -9.97 14.74
N TRP A 178 7.87 -8.87 14.36
CA TRP A 178 7.67 -7.54 14.93
C TRP A 178 6.61 -6.73 14.17
N ALA A 179 6.15 -7.19 13.01
CA ALA A 179 5.11 -6.54 12.23
C ALA A 179 3.94 -7.50 12.03
N PHE A 180 2.74 -6.95 12.01
CA PHE A 180 1.49 -7.69 11.85
C PHE A 180 0.65 -7.07 10.74
N GLN A 181 -0.15 -7.86 10.04
CA GLN A 181 -1.12 -7.39 9.05
C GLN A 181 -2.53 -7.79 9.45
N LEU A 182 -3.46 -6.85 9.32
CA LEU A 182 -4.88 -7.12 9.20
C LEU A 182 -5.28 -6.78 7.77
N SER A 183 -5.76 -7.75 6.98
CA SER A 183 -6.27 -7.52 5.64
C SER A 183 -7.76 -7.82 5.59
N ILE A 184 -8.56 -6.79 5.33
CA ILE A 184 -10.00 -6.85 5.13
C ILE A 184 -10.27 -6.61 3.65
N TYR A 185 -10.77 -7.63 2.94
CA TYR A 185 -10.78 -7.62 1.47
C TYR A 185 -12.04 -8.27 0.91
N GLY A 186 -12.49 -7.82 -0.26
CA GLY A 186 -13.65 -8.37 -0.97
C GLY A 186 -13.29 -9.39 -2.05
N ASN A 187 -12.05 -9.37 -2.56
CA ASN A 187 -11.62 -10.21 -3.68
C ASN A 187 -10.29 -10.90 -3.40
N TRP A 188 -10.19 -12.20 -3.68
CA TRP A 188 -8.94 -12.93 -3.55
C TRP A 188 -8.05 -12.69 -4.76
N TYR A 189 -6.88 -12.05 -4.57
CA TYR A 189 -6.00 -11.67 -5.68
C TYR A 189 -5.66 -12.81 -6.66
N LYS A 190 -5.47 -14.05 -6.19
CA LYS A 190 -5.12 -15.17 -7.11
C LYS A 190 -6.21 -15.45 -8.14
N GLN A 191 -7.45 -15.08 -7.84
CA GLN A 191 -8.54 -15.18 -8.78
C GLN A 191 -8.61 -13.93 -9.65
N ASN A 192 -8.44 -12.73 -9.05
CA ASN A 192 -8.57 -11.40 -9.70
C ASN A 192 -9.70 -11.38 -10.74
N ARG A 193 -10.88 -11.86 -10.30
CA ARG A 193 -12.04 -12.04 -11.15
C ARG A 193 -12.93 -10.81 -11.07
N ALA A 194 -13.68 -10.56 -12.14
CA ALA A 194 -14.74 -9.56 -12.12
C ALA A 194 -15.78 -9.91 -11.05
N TYR A 195 -16.45 -8.89 -10.52
CA TYR A 195 -17.27 -8.97 -9.31
C TYR A 195 -18.30 -10.13 -9.26
N ARG A 196 -18.80 -10.60 -10.41
CA ARG A 196 -19.81 -11.68 -10.49
C ARG A 196 -19.25 -13.09 -10.27
N ASP A 197 -17.93 -13.24 -10.38
CA ASP A 197 -17.25 -14.53 -10.39
C ASP A 197 -16.33 -14.71 -9.17
N VAL A 198 -16.43 -13.81 -8.18
CA VAL A 198 -15.65 -13.84 -6.95
C VAL A 198 -16.24 -14.87 -6.00
N ASP A 199 -15.45 -15.90 -5.71
CA ASP A 199 -15.77 -16.91 -4.71
C ASP A 199 -15.35 -16.39 -3.33
N GLY A 200 -16.15 -16.64 -2.28
CA GLY A 200 -15.90 -16.20 -0.90
C GLY A 200 -14.71 -16.90 -0.20
N GLU A 201 -13.62 -17.12 -0.94
CA GLU A 201 -12.42 -17.78 -0.47
C GLU A 201 -11.66 -16.93 0.55
N ARG A 202 -11.08 -17.62 1.53
CA ARG A 202 -10.36 -17.02 2.65
C ARG A 202 -8.91 -17.48 2.67
N ALA A 203 -7.95 -16.57 2.90
CA ALA A 203 -6.59 -16.99 3.23
C ALA A 203 -6.58 -17.77 4.53
N PRO A 204 -5.68 -18.76 4.69
CA PRO A 204 -5.27 -19.12 6.03
C PRO A 204 -4.61 -17.90 6.70
N ASP A 205 -4.92 -17.69 7.98
CA ASP A 205 -4.13 -16.79 8.80
C ASP A 205 -2.70 -17.33 8.93
N THR A 206 -1.75 -16.41 9.12
CA THR A 206 -0.37 -16.77 9.47
C THR A 206 -0.03 -16.27 10.87
N GLY A 207 1.19 -16.55 11.34
CA GLY A 207 1.64 -16.02 12.63
C GLY A 207 1.59 -14.48 12.72
N ASN A 208 1.68 -13.79 11.57
CA ASN A 208 1.81 -12.34 11.46
C ASN A 208 0.79 -11.68 10.50
N SER A 209 -0.25 -12.40 10.06
CA SER A 209 -1.27 -11.84 9.16
C SER A 209 -2.63 -12.48 9.41
N TRP A 210 -3.66 -11.65 9.54
CA TRP A 210 -5.06 -12.05 9.54
C TRP A 210 -5.75 -11.72 8.23
N SER A 211 -6.52 -12.69 7.75
CA SER A 211 -7.31 -12.63 6.52
C SER A 211 -8.80 -12.58 6.88
N VAL A 212 -9.45 -11.50 6.46
CA VAL A 212 -10.86 -11.23 6.75
C VAL A 212 -11.59 -10.93 5.44
N PRO A 213 -12.17 -11.96 4.79
CA PRO A 213 -12.96 -11.75 3.58
C PRO A 213 -14.29 -11.07 3.93
N VAL A 214 -14.70 -10.12 3.11
CA VAL A 214 -15.98 -9.43 3.20
C VAL A 214 -16.97 -10.10 2.23
N PRO A 215 -18.20 -10.46 2.67
CA PRO A 215 -19.19 -11.06 1.79
C PRO A 215 -19.54 -10.14 0.60
N ASN A 216 -19.71 -10.73 -0.59
CA ASN A 216 -20.16 -10.01 -1.78
C ASN A 216 -21.50 -9.29 -1.51
N GLY A 217 -21.66 -8.09 -2.06
CA GLY A 217 -22.80 -7.20 -1.88
C GLY A 217 -22.82 -6.47 -0.54
N SER A 218 -21.79 -6.61 0.30
CA SER A 218 -21.69 -5.84 1.54
C SER A 218 -21.52 -4.36 1.25
N GLY A 219 -22.38 -3.52 1.83
CA GLY A 219 -22.23 -2.07 1.88
C GLY A 219 -21.51 -1.60 3.16
N GLY A 220 -21.40 -0.28 3.32
CA GLY A 220 -20.64 0.35 4.40
C GLY A 220 -20.91 -0.16 5.82
N ALA A 221 -22.18 -0.33 6.20
CA ALA A 221 -22.52 -0.77 7.55
C ALA A 221 -21.92 -2.15 7.89
N ALA A 222 -21.98 -3.11 6.97
CA ALA A 222 -21.40 -4.44 7.16
C ALA A 222 -19.86 -4.38 7.14
N TYR A 223 -19.28 -3.56 6.27
CA TYR A 223 -17.84 -3.37 6.17
C TYR A 223 -17.24 -2.75 7.43
N LEU A 224 -17.88 -1.71 7.98
CA LEU A 224 -17.47 -1.04 9.22
C LEU A 224 -17.66 -1.95 10.44
N GLU A 225 -18.72 -2.77 10.50
CA GLU A 225 -18.87 -3.76 11.58
C GLU A 225 -17.73 -4.78 11.57
N ILE A 226 -17.31 -5.25 10.39
CA ILE A 226 -16.16 -6.14 10.23
C ILE A 226 -14.88 -5.42 10.67
N LEU A 227 -14.66 -4.18 10.24
CA LEU A 227 -13.51 -3.39 10.67
C LEU A 227 -13.45 -3.24 12.20
N GLU A 228 -14.53 -2.80 12.83
CA GLU A 228 -14.62 -2.62 14.29
C GLU A 228 -14.34 -3.93 15.04
N ARG A 229 -14.87 -5.06 14.54
CA ARG A 229 -14.67 -6.38 15.14
C ARG A 229 -13.21 -6.83 15.11
N HIS A 230 -12.46 -6.50 14.06
CA HIS A 230 -11.12 -7.04 13.82
C HIS A 230 -9.98 -6.07 14.14
N LEU A 231 -10.20 -4.77 14.05
CA LEU A 231 -9.16 -3.75 14.23
C LEU A 231 -8.64 -3.71 15.68
N GLY A 232 -9.53 -3.71 16.68
CA GLY A 232 -9.14 -3.72 18.09
C GLY A 232 -8.25 -4.91 18.45
N PRO A 233 -8.68 -6.16 18.18
CA PRO A 233 -7.85 -7.34 18.38
C PRO A 233 -6.51 -7.32 17.61
N ALA A 234 -6.48 -6.73 16.40
CA ALA A 234 -5.24 -6.62 15.63
C ALA A 234 -4.27 -5.61 16.27
N ILE A 235 -4.78 -4.48 16.78
CA ILE A 235 -4.00 -3.50 17.54
C ILE A 235 -3.45 -4.15 18.82
N ASP A 236 -4.25 -4.92 19.56
CA ASP A 236 -3.80 -5.61 20.76
C ASP A 236 -2.71 -6.66 20.45
N ARG A 237 -2.89 -7.42 19.36
CA ARG A 237 -1.95 -8.46 18.91
C ARG A 237 -0.62 -7.89 18.45
N ALA A 238 -0.65 -6.77 17.73
CA ALA A 238 0.53 -6.11 17.18
C ALA A 238 1.21 -5.19 18.20
N ALA A 239 0.41 -4.59 19.10
CA ALA A 239 0.79 -3.52 20.02
C ALA A 239 1.70 -2.46 19.36
N PRO A 240 1.26 -1.89 18.22
CA PRO A 240 2.14 -1.16 17.31
C PRO A 240 2.57 0.20 17.89
N ASP A 241 3.80 0.62 17.55
CA ASP A 241 4.22 2.02 17.64
C ASP A 241 4.13 2.76 16.29
N LEU A 242 3.76 2.04 15.21
CA LEU A 242 3.42 2.61 13.90
C LEU A 242 2.31 1.79 13.24
N ILE A 243 1.29 2.47 12.70
CA ILE A 243 0.27 1.86 11.86
C ILE A 243 0.45 2.36 10.42
N LEU A 244 0.56 1.44 9.46
CA LEU A 244 0.42 1.74 8.04
C LEU A 244 -1.00 1.44 7.60
N TYR A 245 -1.66 2.45 7.07
CA TYR A 245 -2.98 2.32 6.46
C TYR A 245 -2.83 2.22 4.94
N GLN A 246 -3.02 1.03 4.39
CA GLN A 246 -3.16 0.83 2.94
C GLN A 246 -4.61 1.18 2.60
N ALA A 247 -4.78 2.26 1.84
CA ALA A 247 -6.07 2.82 1.47
C ALA A 247 -6.37 2.56 -0.01
N GLY A 248 -6.53 1.30 -0.39
CA GLY A 248 -7.03 0.95 -1.72
C GLY A 248 -8.41 1.56 -1.96
N ALA A 249 -8.63 2.12 -3.14
CA ALA A 249 -9.89 2.76 -3.54
C ALA A 249 -10.80 1.82 -4.36
N ASP A 250 -10.30 0.63 -4.68
CA ASP A 250 -11.00 -0.41 -5.42
C ASP A 250 -12.11 -1.13 -4.63
N PRO A 251 -12.34 -0.96 -3.31
CA PRO A 251 -13.59 -1.41 -2.69
C PRO A 251 -14.83 -0.66 -3.21
N TYR A 252 -14.66 0.50 -3.85
CA TYR A 252 -15.77 1.32 -4.35
C TYR A 252 -16.64 0.56 -5.34
N ARG A 253 -17.97 0.67 -5.20
CA ARG A 253 -18.96 -0.12 -5.97
C ARG A 253 -18.88 0.02 -7.49
N GLU A 254 -18.27 1.09 -8.00
CA GLU A 254 -18.11 1.30 -9.45
C GLU A 254 -16.78 0.76 -9.99
N ASP A 255 -15.90 0.26 -9.12
CA ASP A 255 -14.72 -0.46 -9.56
C ASP A 255 -15.14 -1.80 -10.22
N PRO A 256 -14.65 -2.12 -11.43
CA PRO A 256 -15.05 -3.33 -12.15
C PRO A 256 -14.70 -4.64 -11.43
N TYR A 257 -13.78 -4.60 -10.47
CA TYR A 257 -13.35 -5.75 -9.68
C TYR A 257 -14.08 -5.86 -8.33
N SER A 258 -14.74 -4.79 -7.86
CA SER A 258 -15.39 -4.77 -6.55
C SER A 258 -16.69 -5.58 -6.52
N PRO A 259 -16.77 -6.63 -5.68
CA PRO A 259 -18.04 -7.24 -5.33
C PRO A 259 -18.74 -6.52 -4.18
N LEU A 260 -18.22 -5.39 -3.69
CA LEU A 260 -18.76 -4.64 -2.56
C LEU A 260 -19.66 -3.49 -3.06
N ASP A 261 -20.54 -3.01 -2.19
CA ASP A 261 -21.44 -1.87 -2.48
C ASP A 261 -21.04 -0.64 -1.66
N LEU A 262 -19.73 -0.33 -1.63
CA LEU A 262 -19.20 0.82 -0.89
C LEU A 262 -19.35 2.12 -1.68
N THR A 263 -19.60 3.18 -0.93
CA THR A 263 -19.76 4.56 -1.41
C THR A 263 -18.52 5.40 -1.05
N HIS A 264 -18.52 6.70 -1.36
CA HIS A 264 -17.45 7.58 -0.90
C HIS A 264 -17.55 7.94 0.60
N ASP A 265 -18.70 7.72 1.23
CA ASP A 265 -18.93 8.05 2.65
C ASP A 265 -18.46 6.93 3.60
N ASP A 266 -18.20 5.73 3.06
CA ASP A 266 -17.79 4.52 3.79
C ASP A 266 -16.26 4.43 3.92
#